data_AF-A0A0D6KMQ1-F1
#
_entry.id   AF-A0A0D6KMQ1-F1
#
_cell.length_a   1.000
_cell.length_b   1.000
_cell.length_c   1.000
_cell.angle_alpha   90.00
_cell.angle_beta   90.00
_cell.angle_gamma   90.00
#
_symmetry.space_group_name_H-M   'P 1'
#
loop_
_entity.id
_entity.type
_entity.pdbx_description
1 polymer ?
#
loop_
_entity_poly.entity_id
_entity_poly.type
_entity_poly.pdbx_seq_one_letter_code
_entity_poly.pdbx_strand_id
1 'polypeptide(L)'
;MWLVSPWISDIPVIDNTANTFLCLEPSWSRSRIRLSQVLATLAERGTTVHIATRPDSHNHRFIEQIKGKTDYQDVPVRFHITEELHAKGILGDGYYLAGSMNFTYNGITINEEVVTYETSPEVIAEQQLIFTNRWGGA
;
A
#
# COMPACT_ATOMS: atom_id res chain seq x y z
N MET A 1 6.76 0.48 -6.33
CA MET A 1 6.19 1.03 -5.08
C MET A 1 6.11 -0.06 -4.02
N TRP A 2 6.37 0.29 -2.75
CA TRP A 2 6.17 -0.60 -1.60
C TRP A 2 5.06 -0.12 -0.68
N LEU A 3 4.26 -1.05 -0.16
CA LEU A 3 3.43 -0.91 1.03
C LEU A 3 3.93 -1.90 2.07
N VAL A 4 4.36 -1.41 3.22
CA VAL A 4 4.91 -2.24 4.30
C VAL A 4 4.11 -1.97 5.57
N SER A 5 3.56 -3.02 6.19
CA SER A 5 2.91 -2.89 7.49
C SER A 5 2.64 -4.26 8.14
N PRO A 6 2.79 -4.40 9.47
CA PRO A 6 2.45 -5.63 10.18
C PRO A 6 0.99 -6.04 9.98
N TRP A 7 0.08 -5.05 10.03
CA TRP A 7 -1.35 -5.26 9.91
C TRP A 7 -1.94 -4.31 8.87
N ILE A 8 -2.66 -4.90 7.91
CA ILE A 8 -3.29 -4.19 6.81
C ILE A 8 -4.74 -4.62 6.72
N SER A 9 -5.63 -3.63 6.66
CA SER A 9 -7.04 -3.79 6.35
C SER A 9 -7.37 -3.04 5.07
N ASP A 10 -8.37 -3.51 4.33
CA ASP A 10 -8.86 -2.85 3.12
C ASP A 10 -9.75 -1.65 3.45
N ILE A 11 -9.13 -0.59 3.98
CA ILE A 11 -9.77 0.63 4.41
C ILE A 11 -10.07 1.57 3.23
N PRO A 12 -11.13 2.40 3.32
CA PRO A 12 -11.31 3.51 2.40
C PRO A 12 -10.17 4.53 2.56
N VAL A 13 -9.53 4.93 1.45
CA VAL A 13 -8.40 5.87 1.45
C VAL A 13 -8.64 7.11 0.59
N ILE A 14 -9.58 7.04 -0.36
CA ILE A 14 -9.98 8.17 -1.20
C ILE A 14 -11.50 8.34 -1.12
N ASP A 15 -11.98 9.55 -0.87
CA ASP A 15 -13.40 9.87 -0.95
C ASP A 15 -13.76 10.33 -2.37
N ASN A 16 -14.26 9.42 -3.20
CA ASN A 16 -14.76 9.69 -4.55
C ASN A 16 -16.31 9.77 -4.59
N THR A 17 -16.98 10.03 -3.47
CA THR A 17 -18.46 10.11 -3.42
C THR A 17 -19.03 11.30 -4.21
N ALA A 18 -18.20 12.26 -4.58
CA ALA A 18 -18.53 13.39 -5.44
C ALA A 18 -17.95 13.26 -6.86
N ASN A 19 -17.38 12.10 -7.24
CA ASN A 19 -16.73 11.89 -8.55
C ASN A 19 -15.57 12.88 -8.84
N THR A 20 -14.94 13.41 -7.80
CA THR A 20 -13.84 14.39 -7.90
C THR A 20 -12.55 13.80 -8.48
N PHE A 21 -12.44 12.47 -8.57
CA PHE A 21 -11.27 11.76 -9.10
C PHE A 21 -11.48 11.17 -10.51
N LEU A 22 -12.58 11.52 -11.21
CA LEU A 22 -12.87 11.01 -12.56
C LEU A 22 -11.74 11.29 -13.58
N CYS A 23 -11.04 12.42 -13.45
CA CYS A 23 -9.92 12.74 -14.33
C CYS A 23 -8.67 11.87 -14.08
N LEU A 24 -8.56 11.31 -12.88
CA LEU A 24 -7.45 10.45 -12.49
C LEU A 24 -7.73 8.99 -12.81
N GLU A 25 -8.93 8.50 -12.53
CA GLU A 25 -9.37 7.13 -12.82
C GLU A 25 -10.89 7.12 -13.11
N PRO A 26 -11.29 7.13 -14.41
CA PRO A 26 -12.69 7.17 -14.80
C PRO A 26 -13.51 5.93 -14.40
N SER A 27 -12.88 4.78 -14.20
CA SER A 27 -13.58 3.53 -13.83
C SER A 27 -14.02 3.48 -12.37
N TRP A 28 -13.49 4.37 -11.51
CA TRP A 28 -13.88 4.41 -10.10
C TRP A 28 -15.33 4.87 -9.95
N SER A 29 -16.12 4.04 -9.28
CA SER A 29 -17.51 4.36 -8.94
C SER A 29 -17.60 5.57 -8.00
N ARG A 30 -18.79 6.18 -7.96
CA ARG A 30 -19.16 7.24 -7.03
C ARG A 30 -19.28 6.71 -5.60
N SER A 31 -18.16 6.40 -4.97
CA SER A 31 -18.05 5.76 -3.67
C SER A 31 -16.72 6.13 -3.01
N ARG A 32 -16.51 5.70 -1.75
CA ARG A 32 -15.16 5.72 -1.20
C ARG A 32 -14.35 4.58 -1.82
N ILE A 33 -13.14 4.89 -2.29
CA ILE A 33 -12.24 3.95 -2.93
C ILE A 33 -11.32 3.36 -1.88
N ARG A 34 -11.22 2.03 -1.86
CA ARG A 34 -10.45 1.28 -0.88
C ARG A 34 -8.99 1.12 -1.28
N LEU A 35 -8.13 0.90 -0.30
CA LEU A 35 -6.70 0.69 -0.49
C LEU A 35 -6.43 -0.40 -1.54
N SER A 36 -7.14 -1.53 -1.49
CA SER A 36 -6.93 -2.60 -2.47
C SER A 36 -7.29 -2.19 -3.90
N GLN A 37 -8.28 -1.31 -4.09
CA GLN A 37 -8.64 -0.80 -5.40
C GLN A 37 -7.56 0.13 -5.93
N VAL A 38 -7.02 1.03 -5.08
CA VAL A 38 -5.94 1.93 -5.47
C VAL A 38 -4.69 1.14 -5.89
N LEU A 39 -4.27 0.15 -5.11
CA LEU A 39 -3.11 -0.67 -5.42
C LEU A 39 -3.30 -1.49 -6.69
N ALA A 40 -4.48 -2.07 -6.90
CA ALA A 40 -4.81 -2.77 -8.14
C ALA A 40 -4.74 -1.83 -9.35
N THR A 41 -5.36 -0.65 -9.28
CA THR A 41 -5.29 0.36 -10.35
C THR A 41 -3.85 0.79 -10.66
N LEU A 42 -2.99 0.93 -9.65
CA LEU A 42 -1.56 1.23 -9.87
C LEU A 42 -0.85 0.08 -10.59
N ALA A 43 -1.10 -1.16 -10.18
CA ALA A 43 -0.52 -2.35 -10.80
C ALA A 43 -0.99 -2.52 -12.26
N GLU A 44 -2.28 -2.32 -12.53
CA GLU A 44 -2.88 -2.31 -13.87
C GLU A 44 -2.23 -1.27 -14.80
N ARG A 45 -1.74 -0.16 -14.24
CA ARG A 45 -1.00 0.88 -14.97
C ARG A 45 0.50 0.59 -15.12
N GLY A 46 0.95 -0.60 -14.74
CA GLY A 46 2.34 -1.06 -14.87
C GLY A 46 3.23 -0.73 -13.67
N THR A 47 2.69 -0.24 -12.55
CA THR A 47 3.50 -0.06 -11.34
C THR A 47 3.72 -1.40 -10.66
N THR A 48 4.97 -1.83 -10.47
CA THR A 48 5.25 -2.99 -9.62
C THR A 48 4.91 -2.65 -8.16
N VAL A 49 3.90 -3.33 -7.61
CA VAL A 49 3.43 -3.13 -6.23
C VAL A 49 3.97 -4.24 -5.35
N HIS A 50 4.82 -3.89 -4.39
CA HIS A 50 5.34 -4.80 -3.38
C HIS A 50 4.56 -4.59 -2.08
N ILE A 51 3.97 -5.66 -1.53
CA ILE A 51 3.22 -5.62 -0.29
C ILE A 51 3.94 -6.52 0.72
N ALA A 52 4.57 -5.91 1.74
CA ALA A 52 5.21 -6.65 2.82
C ALA A 52 4.36 -6.62 4.09
N THR A 53 4.03 -7.80 4.63
CA THR A 53 3.18 -7.93 5.81
C THR A 53 3.45 -9.21 6.61
N ARG A 54 2.82 -9.34 7.78
CA ARG A 54 2.96 -10.53 8.64
C ARG A 54 2.03 -11.67 8.20
N PRO A 55 2.33 -12.93 8.55
CA PRO A 55 1.44 -14.08 8.31
C PRO A 55 0.20 -14.10 9.24
N ASP A 56 -0.13 -12.98 9.87
CA ASP A 56 -1.31 -12.82 10.70
C ASP A 56 -2.61 -13.00 9.91
N SER A 57 -3.58 -13.67 10.53
CA SER A 57 -4.90 -13.91 9.93
C SER A 57 -5.67 -12.63 9.61
N HIS A 58 -5.33 -11.53 10.29
CA HIS A 58 -5.81 -10.18 10.01
C HIS A 58 -5.60 -9.79 8.53
N ASN A 59 -4.45 -10.15 7.96
CA ASN A 59 -4.04 -9.71 6.62
C ASN A 59 -4.67 -10.55 5.51
N HIS A 60 -5.17 -11.76 5.80
CA HIS A 60 -5.69 -12.69 4.80
C HIS A 60 -6.77 -12.06 3.93
N ARG A 61 -7.75 -11.36 4.54
CA ARG A 61 -8.84 -10.74 3.78
C ARG A 61 -8.31 -9.72 2.77
N PHE A 62 -7.36 -8.88 3.19
CA PHE A 62 -6.78 -7.86 2.33
C PHE A 62 -5.98 -8.50 1.17
N ILE A 63 -5.17 -9.52 1.46
CA ILE A 63 -4.39 -10.25 0.45
C ILE A 63 -5.33 -10.89 -0.59
N GLU A 64 -6.36 -11.61 -0.14
CA GLU A 64 -7.31 -12.25 -1.06
C GLU A 64 -8.12 -11.23 -1.88
N GLN A 65 -8.40 -10.04 -1.33
CA GLN A 65 -9.04 -8.96 -2.09
C GLN A 65 -8.16 -8.36 -3.19
N ILE A 66 -6.83 -8.31 -2.98
CA ILE A 66 -5.88 -7.89 -4.02
C ILE A 66 -5.79 -8.99 -5.07
N LYS A 67 -5.51 -10.23 -4.67
CA LYS A 67 -5.43 -11.39 -5.59
C LYS A 67 -6.67 -11.50 -6.48
N GLY A 68 -7.86 -11.43 -5.90
CA GLY A 68 -9.11 -11.47 -6.67
C GLY A 68 -9.28 -10.34 -7.71
N LYS A 69 -8.56 -9.22 -7.57
CA LYS A 69 -8.52 -8.13 -8.56
C LYS A 69 -7.41 -8.33 -9.60
N THR A 70 -6.30 -8.97 -9.21
CA THR A 70 -5.06 -9.00 -9.99
C THR A 70 -4.82 -10.31 -10.73
N ASP A 71 -5.35 -11.44 -10.24
CA ASP A 71 -5.02 -12.79 -10.71
C ASP A 71 -5.39 -13.04 -12.18
N TYR A 72 -6.33 -12.28 -12.73
CA TYR A 72 -6.79 -12.42 -14.12
C TYR A 72 -6.04 -11.54 -15.13
N GLN A 73 -5.14 -10.67 -14.67
CA GLN A 73 -4.58 -9.61 -15.50
C GLN A 73 -3.04 -9.59 -15.60
N ASP A 74 -2.36 -10.60 -15.05
CA ASP A 74 -0.88 -10.69 -15.00
C ASP A 74 -0.23 -9.37 -14.55
N VAL A 75 -0.86 -8.70 -13.57
CA VAL A 75 -0.39 -7.41 -13.06
C VAL A 75 0.73 -7.59 -12.04
N PRO A 76 1.72 -6.69 -11.98
CA PRO A 76 2.96 -6.89 -11.23
C PRO A 76 2.80 -6.63 -9.72
N VAL A 77 2.04 -7.48 -9.02
CA VAL A 77 1.89 -7.44 -7.56
C VAL A 77 2.69 -8.56 -6.90
N ARG A 78 3.56 -8.21 -5.95
CA ARG A 78 4.42 -9.14 -5.20
C ARG A 78 4.11 -9.07 -3.71
N PHE A 79 3.79 -10.21 -3.10
CA PHE A 79 3.57 -10.32 -1.66
C PHE A 79 4.82 -10.84 -0.94
N HIS A 80 5.17 -10.20 0.17
CA HIS A 80 6.31 -10.53 1.01
C HIS A 80 5.83 -10.81 2.43
N ILE A 81 5.66 -12.09 2.77
CA ILE A 81 5.13 -12.51 4.07
C ILE A 81 6.29 -12.83 5.00
N THR A 82 6.41 -12.10 6.12
CA THR A 82 7.52 -12.28 7.08
C THR A 82 7.06 -12.01 8.52
N GLU A 83 7.57 -12.80 9.46
CA GLU A 83 7.28 -12.65 10.89
C GLU A 83 7.89 -11.36 11.46
N GLU A 84 9.16 -11.10 11.11
CA GLU A 84 9.91 -9.93 11.59
C GLU A 84 9.63 -8.73 10.71
N LEU A 85 8.50 -8.06 10.97
CA LEU A 85 8.14 -6.81 10.32
C LEU A 85 7.50 -5.87 11.32
N HIS A 86 8.07 -4.68 11.48
CA HIS A 86 7.56 -3.61 12.35
C HIS A 86 7.44 -2.26 11.64
N ALA A 87 8.09 -2.12 10.48
CA ALA A 87 8.04 -0.93 9.65
C ALA A 87 6.62 -0.72 9.12
N LYS A 88 6.22 0.54 9.01
CA LYS A 88 4.91 0.95 8.51
C LYS A 88 5.08 2.14 7.60
N GLY A 89 4.81 1.96 6.32
CA GLY A 89 4.93 3.03 5.36
C GLY A 89 4.65 2.65 3.93
N ILE A 90 4.60 3.67 3.08
CA ILE A 90 4.53 3.60 1.64
C ILE A 90 5.78 4.26 1.08
N LEU A 91 6.49 3.53 0.21
CA LEU A 91 7.68 4.01 -0.47
C LEU A 91 7.45 4.01 -1.97
N GLY A 92 7.49 5.19 -2.57
CA GLY A 92 7.51 5.38 -4.02
C GLY A 92 8.89 5.77 -4.52
N ASP A 93 8.96 6.14 -5.80
CA ASP A 93 10.24 6.50 -6.43
C ASP A 93 10.74 7.88 -6.00
N GLY A 94 9.82 8.75 -5.56
CA GLY A 94 10.11 10.14 -5.17
C GLY A 94 9.54 10.52 -3.81
N TYR A 95 9.08 9.56 -3.01
CA TYR A 95 8.52 9.86 -1.70
C TYR A 95 8.59 8.66 -0.76
N TYR A 96 8.64 8.96 0.55
CA TYR A 96 8.46 7.99 1.61
C TYR A 96 7.49 8.54 2.66
N LEU A 97 6.38 7.83 2.86
CA LEU A 97 5.40 8.13 3.91
C LEU A 97 5.49 7.03 4.95
N ALA A 98 5.93 7.34 6.17
CA ALA A 98 6.13 6.32 7.20
C ALA A 98 5.83 6.83 8.60
N GLY A 99 5.59 5.92 9.53
CA GLY A 99 5.21 6.32 10.88
C GLY A 99 4.90 5.17 11.83
N SER A 100 4.20 5.48 12.92
CA SER A 100 3.74 4.50 13.91
C SER A 100 2.45 3.78 13.49
N MET A 101 1.75 4.33 12.49
CA MET A 101 0.43 3.92 12.01
C MET A 101 0.42 2.63 11.19
N ASN A 102 -0.36 1.64 11.61
CA ASN A 102 -0.70 0.50 10.73
C ASN A 102 -1.77 0.92 9.71
N PHE A 103 -1.81 0.26 8.55
CA PHE A 103 -2.84 0.51 7.52
C PHE A 103 -4.16 -0.18 7.88
N THR A 104 -4.74 0.23 9.00
CA THR A 104 -5.99 -0.28 9.56
C THR A 104 -6.89 0.89 9.92
N TYR A 105 -8.20 0.65 10.11
CA TYR A 105 -9.14 1.73 10.45
C TYR A 105 -8.71 2.48 11.71
N ASN A 106 -8.29 1.74 12.75
CA ASN A 106 -7.82 2.35 13.99
C ASN A 106 -6.56 3.17 13.75
N GLY A 107 -5.59 2.64 13.00
CA GLY A 107 -4.36 3.35 12.68
C GLY A 107 -4.63 4.68 11.95
N ILE A 108 -5.47 4.68 10.92
CA ILE A 108 -5.68 5.86 10.07
C ILE A 108 -6.70 6.88 10.60
N THR A 109 -7.51 6.53 11.60
CA THR A 109 -8.67 7.36 11.99
C THR A 109 -8.83 7.54 13.50
N ILE A 110 -8.41 6.58 14.31
CA ILE A 110 -8.71 6.58 15.76
C ILE A 110 -7.47 6.87 16.59
N ASN A 111 -6.34 6.27 16.25
CA ASN A 111 -5.13 6.36 17.03
C ASN A 111 -4.41 7.71 16.79
N GLU A 112 -3.77 8.21 17.84
CA GLU A 112 -2.85 9.35 17.75
C GLU A 112 -1.49 8.90 17.20
N GLU A 113 -1.45 8.65 15.90
CA GLU A 113 -0.25 8.20 15.20
C GLU A 113 0.56 9.38 14.65
N VAL A 114 1.88 9.22 14.59
CA VAL A 114 2.76 10.17 13.91
C VAL A 114 3.13 9.60 12.55
N VAL A 115 3.05 10.45 11.52
CA VAL A 115 3.46 10.13 10.15
C VAL A 115 4.41 11.22 9.65
N THR A 116 5.49 10.79 9.02
CA THR A 116 6.45 11.64 8.33
C THR A 116 6.32 11.44 6.84
N TYR A 117 6.36 12.54 6.09
CA TYR A 117 6.43 12.55 4.64
C TYR A 117 7.80 13.11 4.23
N GLU A 118 8.59 12.29 3.54
CA GLU A 118 9.94 12.60 3.12
C GLU A 118 10.06 12.58 1.60
N THR A 119 10.82 13.52 1.05
CA THR A 119 11.07 13.68 -0.39
C THR A 119 12.55 13.86 -0.73
N SER A 120 13.46 13.84 0.24
CA SER A 120 14.91 13.84 0.02
C SER A 120 15.30 12.62 -0.82
N PRO A 121 15.94 12.82 -1.99
CA PRO A 121 16.40 11.73 -2.83
C PRO A 121 17.35 10.78 -2.10
N GLU A 122 18.18 11.30 -1.19
CA GLU A 122 19.12 10.52 -0.38
C GLU A 122 18.39 9.56 0.55
N VAL A 123 17.39 10.06 1.29
CA VAL A 123 16.60 9.22 2.20
C VAL A 123 15.77 8.20 1.41
N ILE A 124 15.17 8.59 0.30
CA ILE A 124 14.38 7.69 -0.54
C ILE A 124 15.26 6.55 -1.07
N ALA A 125 16.45 6.85 -1.61
CA ALA A 125 17.37 5.85 -2.14
C ALA A 125 17.84 4.88 -1.03
N GLU A 126 18.12 5.39 0.17
CA GLU A 126 18.47 4.57 1.33
C GLU A 126 17.33 3.60 1.68
N GLN A 127 16.08 4.10 1.78
CA GLN A 127 14.92 3.24 2.10
C GLN A 127 14.63 2.21 1.00
N GLN A 128 14.81 2.58 -0.27
CA GLN A 128 14.67 1.64 -1.39
C GLN A 128 15.66 0.48 -1.27
N LEU A 129 16.92 0.78 -0.92
CA LEU A 129 17.94 -0.24 -0.71
C LEU A 129 17.62 -1.12 0.50
N ILE A 130 17.17 -0.54 1.61
CA ILE A 130 16.76 -1.30 2.81
C ILE A 130 15.60 -2.25 2.47
N PHE A 131 14.57 -1.77 1.78
CA PHE A 131 13.39 -2.58 1.48
C PHE A 131 13.72 -3.69 0.48
N THR A 132 14.50 -3.37 -0.55
CA THR A 132 14.96 -4.34 -1.56
C THR A 132 15.84 -5.42 -0.93
N ASN A 133 16.76 -5.06 -0.05
CA ASN A 133 17.63 -6.02 0.64
C ASN A 133 16.84 -6.92 1.59
N ARG A 134 15.82 -6.39 2.27
CA ARG A 134 15.05 -7.14 3.27
C ARG A 134 14.05 -8.10 2.66
N TRP A 135 13.46 -7.77 1.52
CA TRP A 135 12.34 -8.52 0.95
C TRP A 135 12.53 -8.97 -0.50
N GLY A 136 13.62 -8.61 -1.18
CA GLY A 136 13.89 -9.06 -2.55
C GLY A 136 12.94 -8.41 -3.56
N GLY A 137 13.24 -7.15 -3.91
CA GLY A 137 12.41 -6.35 -4.82
C GLY A 137 13.02 -6.00 -6.17
N ALA A 138 14.19 -6.55 -6.49
CA ALA A 138 14.84 -6.34 -7.79
C ALA A 138 14.06 -7.01 -8.95
#